data_AF-A0A6A3QT31-F1
#
_entry.id   AF-A0A6A3QT31-F1
#
_cell.length_a   1.000
_cell.length_b   1.000
_cell.length_c   1.000
_cell.angle_alpha   90.00
_cell.angle_beta   90.00
_cell.angle_gamma   90.00
#
_symmetry.space_group_name_H-M   'P 1'
#
loop_
_entity.id
_entity.type
_entity.pdbx_description
1 polymer ?
#
loop_
_entity_poly.entity_id
_entity_poly.type
_entity_poly.pdbx_seq_one_letter_code
_entity_poly.pdbx_strand_id
1 'polypeptide(L)'
;MHSATTVFSDSTCAEVTYVSMGSDGDWHCKTQECDSAGKSQDPYFYDISCVSDYSELVSSMSSYLVVRGYIEDDSCVTENSVKVFLADGKCHPSEDSSFTATLNTDGSGVLVLFEYLKCEGGEDKITLSKDELAAQSCIGNVKYAAHNAATTTTTTPAAATATPSTTSSGSGLPLASFLLAAILGGLAVLFL
;
A
#
# COMPACT_ATOMS: atom_id res chain seq x y z
N MET A 1 -9.89 -13.68 -22.06
CA MET A 1 -10.22 -12.25 -22.19
C MET A 1 -11.30 -11.97 -21.19
N HIS A 2 -11.18 -10.87 -20.45
CA HIS A 2 -12.05 -10.48 -19.35
C HIS A 2 -12.61 -9.09 -19.61
N SER A 3 -13.84 -8.84 -19.17
CA SER A 3 -14.38 -7.49 -19.08
C SER A 3 -13.78 -6.82 -17.83
N ALA A 4 -13.24 -5.62 -18.01
CA ALA A 4 -12.73 -4.79 -16.92
C ALA A 4 -13.51 -3.48 -16.86
N THR A 5 -14.04 -3.15 -15.69
CA THR A 5 -14.57 -1.82 -15.40
C THR A 5 -13.45 -1.00 -14.76
N THR A 6 -13.09 0.11 -15.39
CA THR A 6 -12.09 1.06 -14.89
C THR A 6 -12.81 2.31 -14.44
N VAL A 7 -12.59 2.75 -13.21
CA VAL A 7 -13.19 3.96 -12.63
C VAL A 7 -12.12 5.03 -12.48
N PHE A 8 -12.51 6.26 -12.76
CA PHE A 8 -11.61 7.41 -12.87
C PHE A 8 -12.04 8.55 -11.94
N SER A 9 -11.08 9.39 -11.54
CA SER A 9 -11.33 10.58 -10.71
C SER A 9 -11.96 11.74 -11.51
N ASP A 10 -11.86 11.69 -12.84
CA ASP A 10 -12.17 12.81 -13.73
C ASP A 10 -13.04 12.40 -14.93
N SER A 11 -13.77 13.36 -15.49
CA SER A 11 -14.71 13.14 -16.60
C SER A 11 -14.05 12.90 -17.96
N THR A 12 -12.73 12.96 -18.04
CA THR A 12 -11.95 12.62 -19.24
C THR A 12 -11.35 11.21 -19.16
N CYS A 13 -11.58 10.51 -18.04
CA CYS A 13 -11.06 9.17 -17.79
C CYS A 13 -9.53 9.09 -17.96
N ALA A 14 -8.80 10.06 -17.39
CA ALA A 14 -7.34 10.12 -17.47
C ALA A 14 -6.68 9.50 -16.22
N GLU A 15 -7.27 9.71 -15.05
CA GLU A 15 -6.71 9.28 -13.77
C GLU A 15 -7.48 8.10 -13.19
N VAL A 16 -6.89 6.91 -13.27
CA VAL A 16 -7.50 5.66 -12.80
C VAL A 16 -7.41 5.57 -11.28
N THR A 17 -8.53 5.26 -10.64
CA THR A 17 -8.62 5.11 -9.17
C THR A 17 -9.01 3.69 -8.77
N TYR A 18 -9.81 3.01 -9.58
CA TYR A 18 -10.27 1.64 -9.31
C TYR A 18 -10.39 0.82 -10.59
N VAL A 19 -10.11 -0.48 -10.49
CA VAL A 19 -10.34 -1.45 -11.56
C VAL A 19 -11.04 -2.66 -10.98
N SER A 20 -12.07 -3.16 -11.65
CA SER A 20 -12.66 -4.48 -11.37
C SER A 20 -12.67 -5.35 -12.60
N MET A 21 -12.37 -6.63 -12.41
CA MET A 21 -12.40 -7.67 -13.42
C MET A 21 -13.13 -8.88 -12.87
N GLY A 22 -14.10 -9.38 -13.63
CA GLY A 22 -14.81 -10.62 -13.33
C GLY A 22 -14.32 -11.79 -14.19
N SER A 23 -14.59 -13.01 -13.72
CA SER A 23 -14.46 -14.23 -14.50
C SER A 23 -15.67 -14.50 -15.41
N ASP A 24 -16.75 -13.72 -15.27
CA ASP A 24 -17.94 -13.81 -16.10
C ASP A 24 -17.58 -13.60 -17.57
N GLY A 25 -18.01 -14.55 -18.41
CA GLY A 25 -17.50 -14.72 -19.76
C GLY A 25 -17.57 -13.49 -20.67
N ASP A 26 -16.85 -13.60 -21.79
CA ASP A 26 -16.58 -12.57 -22.82
C ASP A 26 -17.81 -11.87 -23.46
N TRP A 27 -19.04 -12.21 -23.06
CA TRP A 27 -20.27 -11.68 -23.64
C TRP A 27 -20.54 -10.20 -23.30
N HIS A 28 -19.84 -9.67 -22.28
CA HIS A 28 -19.79 -8.25 -21.95
C HIS A 28 -18.57 -7.52 -22.51
N CYS A 29 -17.72 -8.20 -23.29
CA CYS A 29 -16.60 -7.54 -23.95
C CYS A 29 -17.11 -6.56 -25.02
N LYS A 30 -17.33 -5.32 -24.59
CA LYS A 30 -17.56 -4.16 -25.43
C LYS A 30 -16.71 -3.04 -24.88
N THR A 31 -15.85 -2.49 -25.73
CA THR A 31 -15.17 -1.24 -25.41
C THR A 31 -16.21 -0.13 -25.38
N GLN A 32 -16.39 0.49 -24.22
CA GLN A 32 -17.12 1.74 -24.09
C GLN A 32 -16.11 2.90 -24.24
N GLU A 33 -16.60 4.13 -24.39
CA GLU A 33 -15.77 5.31 -24.19
C GLU A 33 -16.21 5.97 -22.89
N CYS A 34 -15.32 6.69 -22.22
CA CYS A 34 -15.54 7.35 -20.92
C CYS A 34 -17.00 7.80 -20.70
N ASP A 35 -17.70 7.11 -19.80
CA ASP A 35 -19.10 7.36 -19.44
C ASP A 35 -19.19 7.75 -17.96
N SER A 36 -20.38 8.16 -17.54
CA SER A 36 -20.67 8.48 -16.14
C SER A 36 -21.89 7.72 -15.66
N ALA A 37 -21.79 7.15 -14.46
CA ALA A 37 -22.89 6.48 -13.76
C ALA A 37 -23.01 6.99 -12.32
N GLY A 38 -24.00 6.50 -11.59
CA GLY A 38 -24.34 6.98 -10.24
C GLY A 38 -25.53 7.93 -10.23
N LYS A 39 -25.86 8.44 -9.04
CA LYS A 39 -26.96 9.41 -8.89
C LYS A 39 -26.48 10.78 -9.35
N SER A 40 -27.38 11.66 -9.79
CA SER A 40 -27.02 12.99 -10.31
C SER A 40 -26.21 13.87 -9.35
N GLN A 41 -26.16 13.56 -8.05
CA GLN A 41 -25.35 14.27 -7.04
C GLN A 41 -23.98 13.62 -6.77
N ASP A 42 -23.82 12.35 -7.17
CA ASP A 42 -22.67 11.49 -6.90
C ASP A 42 -22.29 10.70 -8.16
N PRO A 43 -21.92 11.35 -9.27
CA PRO A 43 -21.47 10.64 -10.45
C PRO A 43 -20.07 10.08 -10.24
N TYR A 44 -19.78 8.94 -10.85
CA TYR A 44 -18.43 8.45 -11.08
C TYR A 44 -18.22 8.23 -12.58
N PHE A 45 -16.98 8.34 -13.01
CA PHE A 45 -16.59 8.18 -14.42
C PHE A 45 -15.97 6.81 -14.61
N TYR A 46 -16.36 6.13 -15.68
CA TYR A 46 -15.88 4.78 -15.92
C TYR A 46 -15.74 4.47 -17.41
N ASP A 47 -14.95 3.45 -17.68
CA ASP A 47 -14.82 2.81 -18.97
C ASP A 47 -14.91 1.29 -18.80
N ILE A 48 -15.39 0.60 -19.82
CA ILE A 48 -15.41 -0.85 -19.89
C ILE A 48 -14.51 -1.27 -21.04
N SER A 49 -13.52 -2.11 -20.74
CA SER A 49 -12.56 -2.59 -21.72
C SER A 49 -12.40 -4.11 -21.66
N CYS A 50 -11.88 -4.69 -22.74
CA CYS A 50 -11.57 -6.10 -22.80
C CYS A 50 -10.07 -6.29 -22.68
N VAL A 51 -9.65 -6.93 -21.59
CA VAL A 51 -8.24 -7.10 -21.27
C VAL A 51 -7.93 -8.55 -20.93
N SER A 52 -6.67 -8.95 -21.12
CA SER A 52 -6.16 -10.19 -20.55
C SER A 52 -5.90 -10.07 -19.06
N ASP A 53 -5.52 -8.86 -18.62
CA ASP A 53 -5.06 -8.55 -17.28
C ASP A 53 -5.18 -7.03 -17.02
N TYR A 54 -5.11 -6.63 -15.75
CA TYR A 54 -5.29 -5.23 -15.36
C TYR A 54 -4.03 -4.36 -15.49
N SER A 55 -2.88 -4.89 -15.92
CA SER A 55 -1.59 -4.20 -15.74
C SER A 55 -1.49 -2.88 -16.50
N GLU A 56 -1.99 -2.84 -17.74
CA GLU A 56 -2.04 -1.61 -18.54
C GLU A 56 -3.01 -0.58 -17.94
N LEU A 57 -4.15 -1.04 -17.42
CA LEU A 57 -5.19 -0.20 -16.82
C LEU A 57 -4.68 0.55 -15.58
N VAL A 58 -3.85 -0.09 -14.77
CA VAL A 58 -3.35 0.49 -13.51
C VAL A 58 -1.99 1.19 -13.66
N SER A 59 -1.49 1.32 -14.89
CA SER A 59 -0.13 1.85 -15.16
C SER A 59 0.08 3.29 -14.67
N SER A 60 -0.99 4.07 -14.52
CA SER A 60 -0.96 5.44 -13.98
C SER A 60 -1.01 5.50 -12.46
N MET A 61 -1.31 4.40 -11.76
CA MET A 61 -1.38 4.36 -10.30
C MET A 61 0.00 4.37 -9.67
N SER A 62 0.25 5.35 -8.80
CA SER A 62 1.53 5.46 -8.08
C SER A 62 1.76 4.33 -7.08
N SER A 63 0.71 3.88 -6.37
CA SER A 63 0.71 2.72 -5.49
C SER A 63 -0.72 2.19 -5.34
N TYR A 64 -0.88 0.87 -5.20
CA TYR A 64 -2.21 0.26 -5.20
C TYR A 64 -2.26 -1.07 -4.45
N LEU A 65 -3.45 -1.37 -3.93
CA LEU A 65 -3.82 -2.66 -3.36
C LEU A 65 -4.58 -3.49 -4.38
N VAL A 66 -4.25 -4.77 -4.48
CA VAL A 66 -4.96 -5.75 -5.31
C VAL A 66 -5.66 -6.74 -4.40
N VAL A 67 -6.95 -6.96 -4.66
CA VAL A 67 -7.80 -7.94 -4.00
C VAL A 67 -8.20 -8.98 -5.03
N ARG A 68 -7.74 -10.22 -4.85
CA ARG A 68 -8.10 -11.36 -5.71
C ARG A 68 -9.12 -12.21 -4.98
N GLY A 69 -10.34 -12.24 -5.51
CA GLY A 69 -11.42 -13.09 -5.03
C GLY A 69 -11.38 -14.45 -5.70
N TYR A 70 -11.59 -15.50 -4.92
CA TYR A 70 -11.62 -16.88 -5.39
C TYR A 70 -12.99 -17.52 -5.15
N ILE A 71 -13.29 -18.57 -5.90
CA ILE A 71 -14.49 -19.39 -5.70
C ILE A 71 -14.49 -19.91 -4.25
N GLU A 72 -15.66 -19.84 -3.61
CA GLU A 72 -15.85 -20.34 -2.25
C GLU A 72 -15.49 -21.82 -2.13
N ASP A 73 -15.01 -22.21 -0.95
CA ASP A 73 -14.59 -23.58 -0.62
C ASP A 73 -13.44 -24.18 -1.47
N ASP A 74 -12.85 -23.41 -2.39
CA ASP A 74 -11.73 -23.87 -3.24
C ASP A 74 -10.36 -23.37 -2.75
N SER A 75 -10.25 -22.98 -1.47
CA SER A 75 -8.98 -22.62 -0.80
C SER A 75 -8.07 -21.66 -1.61
N CYS A 76 -8.66 -20.68 -2.28
CA CYS A 76 -7.98 -19.75 -3.17
C CYS A 76 -7.21 -20.41 -4.35
N VAL A 77 -7.80 -21.44 -4.96
CA VAL A 77 -7.30 -22.09 -6.18
C VAL A 77 -7.85 -21.43 -7.44
N THR A 78 -9.18 -21.39 -7.61
CA THR A 78 -9.82 -20.82 -8.80
C THR A 78 -10.16 -19.34 -8.60
N GLU A 79 -9.42 -18.45 -9.28
CA GLU A 79 -9.69 -16.99 -9.24
C GLU A 79 -10.99 -16.66 -9.95
N ASN A 80 -11.83 -15.87 -9.29
CA ASN A 80 -13.14 -15.43 -9.78
C ASN A 80 -13.14 -13.93 -10.10
N SER A 81 -12.43 -13.12 -9.32
CA SER A 81 -12.42 -11.67 -9.52
C SER A 81 -11.10 -11.04 -9.12
N VAL A 82 -10.83 -9.89 -9.73
CA VAL A 82 -9.73 -9.01 -9.33
C VAL A 82 -10.28 -7.62 -9.15
N LYS A 83 -9.96 -6.99 -8.02
CA LYS A 83 -10.20 -5.57 -7.77
C LYS A 83 -8.89 -4.88 -7.46
N VAL A 84 -8.67 -3.70 -8.02
CA VAL A 84 -7.48 -2.88 -7.76
C VAL A 84 -7.91 -1.52 -7.25
N PHE A 85 -7.26 -1.07 -6.18
CA PHE A 85 -7.61 0.14 -5.43
C PHE A 85 -6.39 1.06 -5.35
N LEU A 86 -6.50 2.29 -5.86
CA LEU A 86 -5.48 3.33 -5.70
C LEU A 86 -5.25 3.60 -4.21
N ALA A 87 -4.01 3.47 -3.75
CA ALA A 87 -3.65 3.53 -2.34
C ALA A 87 -3.11 4.91 -1.91
N ASP A 88 -3.83 5.99 -2.22
CA ASP A 88 -3.42 7.37 -1.93
C ASP A 88 -4.04 7.96 -0.65
N GLY A 89 -4.81 7.17 0.09
CA GLY A 89 -5.49 7.55 1.33
C GLY A 89 -6.68 8.49 1.14
N LYS A 90 -7.08 8.79 -0.10
CA LYS A 90 -8.26 9.60 -0.38
C LYS A 90 -9.49 8.73 -0.63
N CYS A 91 -10.66 9.37 -0.54
CA CYS A 91 -11.92 8.74 -0.89
C CYS A 91 -12.05 8.68 -2.41
N HIS A 92 -12.32 7.49 -2.94
CA HIS A 92 -12.59 7.27 -4.36
C HIS A 92 -13.88 6.49 -4.55
N PRO A 93 -14.70 6.84 -5.55
CA PRO A 93 -15.82 6.00 -5.92
C PRO A 93 -15.32 4.69 -6.53
N SER A 94 -16.16 3.68 -6.41
CA SER A 94 -16.14 2.48 -7.24
C SER A 94 -17.51 2.36 -7.92
N GLU A 95 -17.93 1.18 -8.34
CA GLU A 95 -19.15 0.97 -9.13
C GLU A 95 -20.45 1.40 -8.40
N ASP A 96 -20.64 0.99 -7.15
CA ASP A 96 -21.85 1.25 -6.36
C ASP A 96 -21.56 1.74 -4.94
N SER A 97 -20.27 1.82 -4.60
CA SER A 97 -19.72 2.02 -3.26
C SER A 97 -18.48 2.91 -3.36
N SER A 98 -17.79 3.17 -2.25
CA SER A 98 -16.51 3.88 -2.28
C SER A 98 -15.48 3.23 -1.38
N PHE A 99 -14.24 3.69 -1.48
CA PHE A 99 -13.16 3.15 -0.68
C PHE A 99 -12.14 4.22 -0.29
N THR A 100 -11.38 3.91 0.75
CA THR A 100 -10.06 4.49 0.98
C THR A 100 -9.06 3.34 1.06
N ALA A 101 -7.90 3.52 0.44
CA ALA A 101 -6.81 2.56 0.52
C ALA A 101 -5.50 3.27 0.85
N THR A 102 -4.66 2.67 1.68
CA THR A 102 -3.35 3.21 2.04
C THR A 102 -2.34 2.09 2.12
N LEU A 103 -1.14 2.36 1.60
CA LEU A 103 0.05 1.53 1.81
C LEU A 103 1.03 2.31 2.69
N ASN A 104 1.36 1.74 3.84
CA ASN A 104 2.27 2.32 4.80
C ASN A 104 3.72 2.03 4.40
N THR A 105 4.64 2.86 4.91
CA THR A 105 6.07 2.76 4.62
C THR A 105 6.74 1.53 5.24
N ASP A 106 6.09 0.88 6.20
CA ASP A 106 6.50 -0.40 6.79
C ASP A 106 6.08 -1.61 5.93
N GLY A 107 5.31 -1.38 4.87
CA GLY A 107 4.78 -2.39 3.96
C GLY A 107 3.43 -2.97 4.37
N SER A 108 2.80 -2.48 5.45
CA SER A 108 1.41 -2.77 5.79
C SER A 108 0.44 -1.92 4.97
N GLY A 109 -0.85 -2.22 5.04
CA GLY A 109 -1.89 -1.43 4.37
C GLY A 109 -3.22 -1.45 5.10
N VAL A 110 -4.09 -0.52 4.71
CA VAL A 110 -5.47 -0.45 5.18
C VAL A 110 -6.36 -0.23 3.96
N LEU A 111 -7.42 -1.03 3.86
CA LEU A 111 -8.52 -0.86 2.90
C LEU A 111 -9.80 -0.67 3.69
N VAL A 112 -10.53 0.41 3.43
CA VAL A 112 -11.87 0.64 3.98
C VAL A 112 -12.84 0.70 2.83
N LEU A 113 -13.89 -0.11 2.88
CA LEU A 113 -14.99 -0.13 1.93
C LEU A 113 -16.22 0.51 2.56
N PHE A 114 -16.88 1.41 1.85
CA PHE A 114 -18.06 2.14 2.31
C PHE A 114 -19.28 1.81 1.48
N GLU A 115 -20.44 1.79 2.11
CA GLU A 115 -21.73 1.48 1.46
C GLU A 115 -22.10 2.46 0.34
N TYR A 116 -21.72 3.75 0.46
CA TYR A 116 -22.09 4.80 -0.49
C TYR A 116 -20.89 5.37 -1.24
N LEU A 117 -21.13 6.11 -2.33
CA LEU A 117 -20.12 6.65 -3.25
C LEU A 117 -19.20 7.76 -2.66
N LYS A 118 -19.46 8.24 -1.44
CA LYS A 118 -18.79 9.41 -0.82
C LYS A 118 -18.04 9.11 0.48
N CYS A 119 -17.65 7.86 0.70
CA CYS A 119 -17.03 7.37 1.94
C CYS A 119 -17.89 7.69 3.18
N GLU A 120 -19.17 7.39 3.05
CA GLU A 120 -20.21 7.57 4.07
C GLU A 120 -20.98 6.26 4.23
N GLY A 121 -21.73 6.13 5.32
CA GLY A 121 -22.55 4.94 5.61
C GLY A 121 -21.81 3.89 6.42
N GLY A 122 -22.23 2.62 6.28
CA GLY A 122 -21.52 1.50 6.89
C GLY A 122 -20.14 1.31 6.28
N GLU A 123 -19.16 0.94 7.12
CA GLU A 123 -17.78 0.67 6.69
C GLU A 123 -17.34 -0.75 7.06
N ASP A 124 -16.58 -1.37 6.17
CA ASP A 124 -15.78 -2.56 6.45
C ASP A 124 -14.29 -2.22 6.33
N LYS A 125 -13.56 -2.44 7.42
CA LYS A 125 -12.14 -2.07 7.54
C LYS A 125 -11.26 -3.31 7.56
N ILE A 126 -10.45 -3.43 6.53
CA ILE A 126 -9.47 -4.50 6.35
C ILE A 126 -8.09 -3.92 6.65
N THR A 127 -7.44 -4.43 7.71
CA THR A 127 -6.06 -4.08 8.04
C THR A 127 -5.16 -5.22 7.61
N LEU A 128 -4.15 -4.91 6.79
CA LEU A 128 -3.26 -5.87 6.17
C LEU A 128 -1.85 -5.65 6.70
N SER A 129 -1.30 -6.66 7.36
CA SER A 129 0.10 -6.66 7.76
C SER A 129 1.03 -6.80 6.55
N LYS A 130 2.28 -6.41 6.73
CA LYS A 130 3.35 -6.63 5.75
C LYS A 130 3.45 -8.10 5.33
N ASP A 131 3.34 -9.01 6.29
CA ASP A 131 3.50 -10.44 6.03
C ASP A 131 2.32 -11.00 5.23
N GLU A 132 1.10 -10.53 5.48
CA GLU A 132 -0.08 -10.91 4.69
C GLU A 132 0.04 -10.46 3.22
N LEU A 133 0.50 -9.22 3.00
CA LEU A 133 0.71 -8.66 1.66
C LEU A 133 1.89 -9.31 0.92
N ALA A 134 2.94 -9.70 1.64
CA ALA A 134 4.12 -10.34 1.06
C ALA A 134 3.88 -11.83 0.76
N ALA A 135 3.20 -12.55 1.67
CA ALA A 135 2.92 -13.97 1.50
C ALA A 135 1.76 -14.24 0.53
N GLN A 136 0.90 -13.26 0.29
CA GLN A 136 -0.34 -13.41 -0.49
C GLN A 136 -1.15 -14.63 0.00
N SER A 137 -1.21 -14.77 1.33
CA SER A 137 -1.89 -15.90 1.97
C SER A 137 -3.40 -15.82 1.71
N CYS A 138 -4.04 -16.98 1.60
CA CYS A 138 -5.49 -17.08 1.46
C CYS A 138 -6.15 -16.74 2.80
N ILE A 139 -6.89 -15.64 2.86
CA ILE A 139 -7.68 -15.21 4.03
C ILE A 139 -9.14 -15.34 3.64
N GLY A 140 -9.81 -16.38 4.16
CA GLY A 140 -11.12 -16.80 3.65
C GLY A 140 -10.99 -17.29 2.20
N ASN A 141 -11.60 -16.58 1.26
CA ASN A 141 -11.52 -16.83 -0.19
C ASN A 141 -10.83 -15.68 -0.94
N VAL A 142 -9.98 -14.90 -0.25
CA VAL A 142 -9.36 -13.70 -0.81
C VAL A 142 -7.83 -13.74 -0.61
N LYS A 143 -7.10 -13.24 -1.60
CA LYS A 143 -5.68 -12.89 -1.48
C LYS A 143 -5.48 -11.40 -1.71
N TYR A 144 -4.57 -10.82 -0.93
CA TYR A 144 -4.22 -9.41 -1.01
C TYR A 144 -2.79 -9.25 -1.51
N ALA A 145 -2.54 -8.23 -2.33
CA ALA A 145 -1.21 -7.85 -2.74
C ALA A 145 -1.05 -6.32 -2.75
N ALA A 146 0.16 -5.85 -2.52
CA ALA A 146 0.52 -4.44 -2.59
C ALA A 146 1.54 -4.22 -3.70
N HIS A 147 1.37 -3.14 -4.46
CA HIS A 147 2.29 -2.75 -5.52
C HIS A 147 2.74 -1.31 -5.36
N ASN A 148 4.00 -1.06 -5.72
CA ASN A 148 4.67 0.24 -5.64
C ASN A 148 4.55 0.91 -4.25
N ALA A 149 4.46 0.11 -3.18
CA ALA A 149 4.47 0.61 -1.81
C ALA A 149 5.76 1.40 -1.56
N ALA A 150 5.65 2.56 -0.91
CA ALA A 150 6.81 3.35 -0.51
C ALA A 150 7.70 2.50 0.39
N THR A 151 8.85 2.07 -0.13
CA THR A 151 9.77 1.22 0.62
C THR A 151 10.61 2.09 1.53
N THR A 152 10.48 1.91 2.84
CA THR A 152 11.57 2.31 3.73
C THR A 152 12.72 1.36 3.45
N THR A 153 13.78 1.85 2.80
CA THR A 153 15.05 1.13 2.68
C THR A 153 15.51 0.79 4.09
N THR A 154 15.22 -0.43 4.55
CA THR A 154 15.79 -0.95 5.79
C THR A 154 17.24 -1.25 5.44
N THR A 155 18.10 -0.23 5.52
CA THR A 155 19.54 -0.46 5.68
C THR A 155 19.69 -1.27 6.96
N THR A 156 19.82 -2.59 6.81
CA THR A 156 20.38 -3.44 7.85
C THR A 156 21.64 -2.75 8.35
N PRO A 157 21.76 -2.38 9.63
CA PRO A 157 23.03 -1.92 10.17
C PRO A 157 24.04 -3.02 9.88
N ALA A 158 25.06 -2.69 9.08
CA ALA A 158 26.15 -3.62 8.81
C ALA A 158 26.65 -4.15 10.16
N ALA A 159 26.62 -5.47 10.32
CA ALA A 159 27.14 -6.12 11.50
C ALA A 159 28.58 -5.65 11.69
N ALA A 160 28.82 -4.84 12.73
CA ALA A 160 30.16 -4.44 13.11
C ALA A 160 30.93 -5.72 13.43
N THR A 161 31.89 -6.05 12.56
CA THR A 161 32.81 -7.15 12.81
C THR A 161 33.62 -6.79 14.05
N ALA A 162 33.41 -7.52 15.15
CA ALA A 162 34.18 -7.36 16.37
C ALA A 162 35.67 -7.60 16.04
N THR A 163 36.49 -6.56 16.18
CA THR A 163 37.95 -6.73 16.20
C THR A 163 38.34 -7.26 17.57
N PRO A 164 39.03 -8.42 17.68
CA PRO A 164 39.55 -8.89 18.95
C PRO A 164 40.81 -8.11 19.27
N SER A 165 40.71 -7.13 20.17
CA SER A 165 41.88 -6.47 20.75
C SER A 165 42.26 -7.15 22.06
N THR A 166 43.39 -7.83 22.00
CA THR A 166 44.05 -8.61 23.03
C THR A 166 44.37 -7.81 24.29
N THR A 167 44.09 -8.43 25.44
CA THR A 167 44.55 -8.00 26.76
C THR A 167 46.06 -8.20 26.86
N SER A 168 46.83 -7.15 27.15
CA SER A 168 48.20 -7.30 27.69
C SER A 168 48.31 -6.58 29.03
N SER A 169 48.65 -7.38 30.04
CA SER A 169 48.86 -7.05 31.45
C SER A 169 49.92 -5.96 31.66
N GLY A 170 49.68 -5.09 32.63
CA GLY A 170 50.54 -3.96 32.98
C GLY A 170 51.78 -4.34 33.79
N SER A 171 52.79 -3.48 33.72
CA SER A 171 53.88 -3.32 34.69
C SER A 171 54.68 -2.04 34.39
N GLY A 172 54.78 -1.12 35.36
CA GLY A 172 55.96 -0.24 35.52
C GLY A 172 55.86 1.23 35.07
N LEU A 173 55.94 2.13 36.06
CA LEU A 173 56.04 3.61 36.08
C LEU A 173 57.26 4.21 35.29
N PRO A 174 57.55 5.54 35.37
CA PRO A 174 56.81 6.74 34.94
C PRO A 174 57.71 7.68 34.08
N LEU A 175 57.23 8.82 33.59
CA LEU A 175 57.98 10.11 33.60
C LEU A 175 57.12 11.26 33.05
N ALA A 176 57.30 12.40 33.71
CA ALA A 176 56.55 13.64 33.60
C ALA A 176 56.68 14.33 32.22
N SER A 177 55.68 15.11 31.85
CA SER A 177 55.87 16.57 31.81
C SER A 177 54.58 17.34 31.56
N PHE A 178 54.37 18.27 32.47
CA PHE A 178 53.68 19.56 32.40
C PHE A 178 53.12 20.01 31.04
N LEU A 179 51.85 20.42 31.03
CA LEU A 179 51.54 21.85 30.99
C LEU A 179 50.11 22.15 31.46
N LEU A 180 50.02 23.30 32.11
CA LEU A 180 49.00 23.82 32.98
C LEU A 180 48.16 24.87 32.24
N ALA A 181 46.83 24.82 32.36
CA ALA A 181 45.87 25.94 32.34
C ALA A 181 44.46 25.30 32.31
N ALA A 182 43.65 25.24 33.38
CA ALA A 182 42.97 26.35 34.09
C ALA A 182 42.31 27.31 33.07
N ILE A 183 41.02 27.66 33.11
CA ILE A 183 40.25 28.24 34.22
C ILE A 183 38.73 28.18 33.89
N LEU A 184 37.90 27.92 34.92
CA LEU A 184 36.49 28.30 35.24
C LEU A 184 35.44 28.48 34.12
N GLY A 185 34.16 28.13 34.27
CA GLY A 185 33.30 27.80 35.43
C GLY A 185 31.92 27.38 34.87
N GLY A 186 31.12 26.57 35.58
CA GLY A 186 30.00 27.04 36.42
C GLY A 186 28.82 27.54 35.56
N LEU A 187 27.55 27.22 35.77
CA LEU A 187 26.81 26.62 36.87
C LEU A 187 25.39 26.32 36.33
N ALA A 188 24.81 25.23 36.83
CA ALA A 188 23.41 24.85 36.94
C ALA A 188 22.25 25.83 36.58
N VAL A 189 21.24 25.25 35.92
CA VAL A 189 19.78 25.30 36.23
C VAL A 189 19.00 26.58 35.85
N LEU A 190 17.89 26.43 35.08
CA LEU A 190 16.52 26.51 35.62
C LEU A 190 15.47 26.20 34.53
N PHE A 191 14.48 25.40 34.93
CA PHE A 191 13.21 25.17 34.24
C PHE A 191 12.46 26.49 34.03
N LEU A 192 11.93 26.67 32.82
CA LEU A 192 10.52 26.96 32.54
C LEU A 192 10.25 26.74 31.05
#